data_AF-A0A6S5TDI8-F1
#
_entry.id   AF-A0A6S5TDI8-F1
#
_cell.length_a   1.000
_cell.length_b   1.000
_cell.length_c   1.000
_cell.angle_alpha   90.00
_cell.angle_beta   90.00
_cell.angle_gamma   90.00
#
_symmetry.space_group_name_H-M   'P 1'
#
loop_
_entity.id
_entity.type
_entity.pdbx_description
1 polymer ?
#
loop_
_entity_poly.entity_id
_entity_poly.type
_entity_poly.pdbx_seq_one_letter_code
_entity_poly.pdbx_strand_id
1 'polypeptide(L)'
;MRPPGGALGHWRLYYRLGALLSIALLFPATYAYTGKWPWHVANVLGNQGVAYEEMLAALEANESGIRSYIAIARALAAPFVCCVVPFAILHWRSLRLLDVLLLLGHIGAVLVFSLMRGTDRETGDLLVSVLAAAMILASQAFARLGRFPLNTGKALVALAFVSVIVFSTLSLFIERKEARMGGNDVFCVAEGVVCSQRPLMVEPGAGRLSFTAEMLTAYMAQGYYGLSLALNADFTSTMGAGHSAFIMSTISKVFGDDLYMDSYQHKVDMAGWSDKSQWSTMFTWIASDVGFPAVPLFIFVLGFLWASAWKSAVLWRSESGALVFIFLTLSILYMPANNQLTQTLDSYFAFLFWLLAWGLQRRNASSDR
;
A
#
# COMPACT_ATOMS: atom_id res chain seq x y z
N MET A 1 -13.84 27.79 -19.93
CA MET A 1 -14.13 26.35 -20.16
C MET A 1 -14.53 25.71 -18.84
N ARG A 2 -15.70 25.06 -18.76
CA ARG A 2 -16.06 24.24 -17.59
C ARG A 2 -15.06 23.07 -17.50
N PRO A 3 -14.47 22.78 -16.32
CA PRO A 3 -13.54 21.67 -16.18
C PRO A 3 -14.28 20.37 -16.54
N PRO A 4 -13.71 19.53 -17.42
CA PRO A 4 -14.31 18.25 -17.73
C PRO A 4 -14.22 17.34 -16.49
N GLY A 5 -15.37 16.96 -15.94
CA GLY A 5 -15.49 16.15 -14.72
C GLY A 5 -15.68 17.02 -13.48
N GLY A 6 -16.94 17.36 -13.17
CA GLY A 6 -17.28 18.08 -11.94
C GLY A 6 -17.14 17.22 -10.69
N ALA A 7 -17.11 17.86 -9.52
CA ALA A 7 -17.04 17.20 -8.21
C ALA A 7 -18.06 16.04 -8.10
N LEU A 8 -17.66 14.92 -7.51
CA LEU A 8 -18.54 13.80 -7.15
C LEU A 8 -19.64 14.33 -6.22
N GLY A 9 -20.85 14.52 -6.76
CA GLY A 9 -21.99 15.09 -6.02
C GLY A 9 -22.33 14.33 -4.74
N HIS A 10 -21.92 13.07 -4.64
CA HIS A 10 -22.19 12.18 -3.50
C HIS A 10 -20.94 11.80 -2.69
N TRP A 11 -19.82 12.54 -2.75
CA TRP A 11 -18.57 12.18 -2.04
C TRP A 11 -18.78 11.85 -0.55
N ARG A 12 -19.68 12.58 0.13
CA ARG A 12 -19.97 12.38 1.57
C ARG A 12 -20.63 11.03 1.84
N LEU A 13 -21.42 10.50 0.90
CA LEU A 13 -22.02 9.17 1.00
C LEU A 13 -20.91 8.10 0.94
N TYR A 14 -20.05 8.16 -0.08
CA TYR A 14 -18.90 7.25 -0.22
C TYR A 14 -18.00 7.28 1.01
N TYR A 15 -17.70 8.50 1.50
CA TYR A 15 -16.91 8.75 2.70
C TYR A 15 -17.52 8.09 3.95
N ARG A 16 -18.79 8.35 4.25
CA ARG A 16 -19.44 7.83 5.45
C ARG A 16 -19.61 6.31 5.39
N LEU A 17 -20.02 5.80 4.23
CA LEU A 17 -20.13 4.37 4.01
C LEU A 17 -18.76 3.68 4.18
N GLY A 18 -17.70 4.26 3.61
CA GLY A 18 -16.33 3.76 3.75
C GLY A 18 -15.86 3.73 5.20
N ALA A 19 -16.09 4.80 5.96
CA ALA A 19 -15.70 4.86 7.36
C ALA A 19 -16.47 3.84 8.21
N LEU A 20 -17.78 3.71 8.02
CA LEU A 20 -18.60 2.72 8.70
C LEU A 20 -18.18 1.29 8.36
N LEU A 21 -17.96 0.98 7.07
CA LEU A 21 -17.49 -0.33 6.63
C LEU A 21 -16.11 -0.65 7.21
N SER A 22 -15.20 0.32 7.26
CA SER A 22 -13.87 0.13 7.85
C SER A 22 -13.94 -0.23 9.34
N ILE A 23 -14.82 0.45 10.09
CA ILE A 23 -15.00 0.19 11.52
C ILE A 23 -15.69 -1.16 11.74
N ALA A 24 -16.74 -1.46 10.97
CA ALA A 24 -17.47 -2.71 11.08
C ALA A 24 -16.62 -3.92 10.71
N LEU A 25 -15.85 -3.83 9.61
CA LEU A 25 -15.01 -4.92 9.13
C LEU A 25 -13.76 -5.14 9.99
N LEU A 26 -13.37 -4.19 10.85
CA LEU A 26 -12.24 -4.35 11.78
C LEU A 26 -12.36 -5.65 12.59
N PHE A 27 -13.57 -5.95 13.09
CA PHE A 27 -13.82 -7.08 13.97
C PHE A 27 -13.60 -8.43 13.27
N PRO A 28 -14.36 -8.76 12.21
CA PRO A 28 -14.16 -10.03 11.52
C PRO A 28 -12.82 -10.08 10.78
N ALA A 29 -12.27 -8.95 10.31
CA ALA A 29 -10.95 -8.94 9.67
C ALA A 29 -9.83 -9.25 10.66
N THR A 30 -9.83 -8.64 11.85
CA THR A 30 -8.81 -8.94 12.86
C THR A 30 -8.87 -10.41 13.23
N TYR A 31 -10.06 -10.93 13.55
CA TYR A 31 -10.21 -12.33 13.92
C TYR A 31 -9.77 -13.29 12.82
N ALA A 32 -10.19 -13.06 11.57
CA ALA A 32 -9.85 -13.94 10.44
C ALA A 32 -8.37 -13.93 10.06
N TYR A 33 -7.62 -12.87 10.39
CA TYR A 33 -6.20 -12.74 10.04
C TYR A 33 -5.24 -13.01 11.20
N THR A 34 -5.70 -12.89 12.46
CA THR A 34 -4.83 -13.01 13.64
C THR A 34 -5.34 -13.99 14.69
N GLY A 35 -6.54 -14.55 14.52
CA GLY A 35 -7.20 -15.38 15.54
C GLY A 35 -7.64 -14.62 16.79
N LYS A 36 -7.46 -13.30 16.83
CA LYS A 36 -7.72 -12.45 18.00
C LYS A 36 -8.74 -11.37 17.69
N TRP A 37 -9.46 -10.93 18.72
CA TRP A 37 -10.37 -9.79 18.60
C TRP A 37 -9.65 -8.44 18.77
N PRO A 38 -10.16 -7.35 18.17
CA PRO A 38 -9.52 -6.03 18.22
C PRO A 38 -9.26 -5.46 19.63
N TRP A 39 -10.06 -5.82 20.63
CA TRP A 39 -9.87 -5.36 22.01
C TRP A 39 -8.64 -5.98 22.71
N HIS A 40 -8.03 -7.02 22.12
CA HIS A 40 -6.76 -7.58 22.59
C HIS A 40 -5.54 -6.77 22.11
N VAL A 41 -5.73 -5.60 21.47
CA VAL A 41 -4.63 -4.76 21.00
C VAL A 41 -3.63 -4.41 22.11
N ALA A 42 -4.10 -4.24 23.35
CA ALA A 42 -3.23 -3.96 24.49
C ALA A 42 -2.23 -5.10 24.76
N ASN A 43 -2.61 -6.35 24.51
CA ASN A 43 -1.77 -7.53 24.72
C ASN A 43 -0.65 -7.60 23.66
N VAL A 44 -0.86 -6.99 22.50
CA VAL A 44 0.02 -7.04 21.34
C VAL A 44 0.98 -5.84 21.28
N LEU A 45 0.67 -4.75 21.99
CA LEU A 45 1.53 -3.56 22.05
C LEU A 45 2.92 -3.85 22.62
N GLY A 46 3.05 -4.82 23.54
CA GLY A 46 4.32 -5.13 24.21
C GLY A 46 5.33 -5.93 23.38
N ASN A 47 4.87 -6.69 22.38
CA ASN A 47 5.74 -7.46 21.49
C ASN A 47 5.12 -7.63 20.12
N GLN A 48 5.51 -6.77 19.18
CA GLN A 48 5.02 -6.79 17.80
C GLN A 48 5.62 -7.93 16.96
N GLY A 49 6.73 -8.55 17.41
CA GLY A 49 7.31 -9.74 16.78
C GLY A 49 6.41 -10.96 16.97
N VAL A 50 6.00 -11.23 18.21
CA VAL A 50 5.07 -12.32 18.54
C VAL A 50 3.74 -12.18 17.80
N ALA A 51 3.19 -10.97 17.73
CA ALA A 51 1.93 -10.75 17.00
C ALA A 51 2.04 -11.04 15.50
N TYR A 52 3.22 -10.79 14.91
CA TYR A 52 3.49 -11.13 13.52
C TYR A 52 3.61 -12.66 13.33
N GLU A 53 4.30 -13.36 14.23
CA GLU A 53 4.41 -14.83 14.21
C GLU A 53 3.05 -15.50 14.38
N GLU A 54 2.23 -15.04 15.33
CA GLU A 54 0.88 -15.54 15.55
C GLU A 54 -0.03 -15.28 14.34
N MET A 55 0.12 -14.14 13.67
CA MET A 55 -0.58 -13.87 12.41
C MET A 55 -0.16 -14.87 11.33
N LEU A 56 1.14 -15.16 11.16
CA LEU A 56 1.60 -16.17 10.20
C LEU A 56 1.04 -17.55 10.51
N ALA A 57 1.09 -17.98 11.79
CA ALA A 57 0.52 -19.24 12.23
C ALA A 57 -0.99 -19.33 11.95
N ALA A 58 -1.75 -18.26 12.22
CA ALA A 58 -3.18 -18.20 11.91
C ALA A 58 -3.47 -18.27 10.39
N LEU A 59 -2.60 -17.67 9.57
CA LEU A 59 -2.73 -17.71 8.11
C LEU A 59 -2.42 -19.09 7.53
N GLU A 60 -1.45 -19.81 8.09
CA GLU A 60 -1.07 -21.17 7.69
C GLU A 60 -2.10 -22.20 8.13
N ALA A 61 -2.54 -22.13 9.39
CA ALA A 61 -3.50 -23.07 9.94
C ALA A 61 -4.87 -22.95 9.24
N ASN A 62 -5.19 -21.76 8.68
CA ASN A 62 -6.44 -21.45 7.97
C ASN A 62 -7.70 -21.92 8.74
N GLU A 63 -7.60 -21.99 10.08
CA GLU A 63 -8.53 -22.72 10.96
C GLU A 63 -9.97 -22.25 10.85
N SER A 64 -10.19 -20.99 10.47
CA SER A 64 -11.52 -20.41 10.41
C SER A 64 -12.32 -20.80 9.16
N GLY A 65 -11.67 -21.11 8.04
CA GLY A 65 -12.32 -21.22 6.71
C GLY A 65 -13.05 -19.94 6.23
N ILE A 66 -13.14 -18.91 7.07
CA ILE A 66 -13.92 -17.69 6.88
C ILE A 66 -13.09 -16.60 6.17
N ARG A 67 -11.76 -16.72 6.19
CA ARG A 67 -10.82 -15.74 5.62
C ARG A 67 -11.13 -15.35 4.18
N SER A 68 -11.45 -16.30 3.30
CA SER A 68 -11.78 -16.01 1.90
C SER A 68 -13.03 -15.13 1.77
N TYR A 69 -14.07 -15.41 2.56
CA TYR A 69 -15.29 -14.58 2.58
C TYR A 69 -15.01 -13.18 3.11
N ILE A 70 -14.19 -13.05 4.15
CA ILE A 70 -13.79 -11.75 4.69
C ILE A 70 -12.91 -10.98 3.70
N ALA A 71 -12.03 -11.65 2.96
CA ALA A 71 -11.25 -11.02 1.90
C ALA A 71 -12.15 -10.45 0.80
N ILE A 72 -13.20 -11.18 0.39
CA ILE A 72 -14.21 -10.70 -0.58
C ILE A 72 -14.99 -9.52 0.01
N ALA A 73 -15.46 -9.62 1.25
CA ALA A 73 -16.20 -8.53 1.91
C ALA A 73 -15.36 -7.25 2.02
N ARG A 74 -14.09 -7.39 2.39
CA ARG A 74 -13.11 -6.29 2.39
C ARG A 74 -12.92 -5.72 1.00
N ALA A 75 -12.82 -6.56 -0.02
CA ALA A 75 -12.63 -6.11 -1.38
C ALA A 75 -13.82 -5.30 -1.90
N LEU A 76 -15.04 -5.76 -1.68
CA LEU A 76 -16.25 -5.03 -2.05
C LEU A 76 -16.39 -3.70 -1.28
N ALA A 77 -15.93 -3.66 -0.02
CA ALA A 77 -15.89 -2.44 0.78
C ALA A 77 -14.72 -1.50 0.40
N ALA A 78 -13.65 -2.02 -0.18
CA ALA A 78 -12.39 -1.32 -0.39
C ALA A 78 -12.52 -0.01 -1.18
N PRO A 79 -13.32 0.09 -2.27
CA PRO A 79 -13.49 1.36 -2.97
C PRO A 79 -14.01 2.49 -2.07
N PHE A 80 -14.86 2.15 -1.10
CA PHE A 80 -15.40 3.11 -0.14
C PHE A 80 -14.41 3.37 0.99
N VAL A 81 -13.78 2.33 1.53
CA VAL A 81 -12.80 2.45 2.63
C VAL A 81 -11.60 3.31 2.22
N CYS A 82 -11.04 3.09 1.02
CA CYS A 82 -9.84 3.80 0.56
C CYS A 82 -10.08 5.30 0.30
N CYS A 83 -11.33 5.73 0.11
CA CYS A 83 -11.64 7.13 -0.15
C CYS A 83 -11.74 7.99 1.12
N VAL A 84 -11.83 7.36 2.30
CA VAL A 84 -12.09 8.07 3.57
C VAL A 84 -11.03 9.14 3.85
N VAL A 85 -9.76 8.75 3.92
CA VAL A 85 -8.66 9.69 4.23
C VAL A 85 -8.46 10.73 3.13
N PRO A 86 -8.37 10.36 1.83
CA PRO A 86 -8.26 11.36 0.77
C PRO A 86 -9.42 12.36 0.75
N PHE A 87 -10.68 11.90 0.91
CA PHE A 87 -11.83 12.80 0.90
C PHE A 87 -11.89 13.67 2.15
N ALA A 88 -11.54 13.16 3.33
CA ALA A 88 -11.41 13.99 4.52
C ALA A 88 -10.42 15.14 4.32
N ILE A 89 -9.26 14.86 3.72
CA ILE A 89 -8.24 15.87 3.43
C ILE A 89 -8.76 16.86 2.40
N LEU A 90 -9.22 16.38 1.24
CA LEU A 90 -9.69 17.21 0.13
C LEU A 90 -10.89 18.10 0.50
N HIS A 91 -11.75 17.62 1.41
CA HIS A 91 -12.99 18.28 1.81
C HIS A 91 -13.02 18.73 3.28
N TRP A 92 -11.85 18.89 3.93
CA TRP A 92 -11.72 19.16 5.37
C TRP A 92 -12.65 20.25 5.90
N ARG A 93 -12.74 21.38 5.17
CA ARG A 93 -13.57 22.53 5.55
C ARG A 93 -15.08 22.26 5.54
N SER A 94 -15.50 21.17 4.93
CA SER A 94 -16.91 20.78 4.80
C SER A 94 -17.28 19.57 5.66
N LEU A 95 -16.34 19.05 6.46
CA LEU A 95 -16.60 17.97 7.40
C LEU A 95 -17.45 18.47 8.57
N ARG A 96 -18.46 17.70 8.95
CA ARG A 96 -19.24 17.89 10.18
C ARG A 96 -18.58 17.12 11.34
N LEU A 97 -19.00 17.38 12.58
CA LEU A 97 -18.50 16.64 13.74
C LEU A 97 -18.62 15.11 13.57
N LEU A 98 -19.76 14.63 13.08
CA LEU A 98 -19.93 13.20 12.77
C LEU A 98 -18.90 12.71 11.75
N ASP A 99 -18.60 13.51 10.71
CA ASP A 99 -17.63 13.12 9.69
C ASP A 99 -16.22 13.03 10.30
N VAL A 100 -15.87 13.93 11.23
CA VAL A 100 -14.60 13.88 11.97
C VAL A 100 -14.54 12.67 12.90
N LEU A 101 -15.60 12.36 13.65
CA LEU A 101 -15.66 11.17 14.50
C LEU A 101 -15.51 9.88 13.67
N LEU A 102 -16.13 9.82 12.49
CA LEU A 102 -15.97 8.72 11.55
C LEU A 102 -14.54 8.62 10.99
N LEU A 103 -13.87 9.75 10.72
CA LEU A 103 -12.46 9.76 10.33
C LEU A 103 -11.58 9.14 11.43
N LEU A 104 -11.76 9.61 12.66
CA LEU A 104 -11.00 9.13 13.82
C LEU A 104 -11.25 7.64 14.06
N GLY A 105 -12.50 7.19 13.94
CA GLY A 105 -12.85 5.77 14.01
C GLY A 105 -12.19 4.94 12.90
N HIS A 106 -12.16 5.44 11.66
CA HIS A 106 -11.47 4.78 10.55
C HIS A 106 -9.95 4.69 10.77
N ILE A 107 -9.29 5.80 11.15
CA ILE A 107 -7.85 5.81 11.46
C ILE A 107 -7.56 4.84 12.62
N GLY A 108 -8.38 4.86 13.68
CA GLY A 108 -8.29 3.91 14.78
C GLY A 108 -8.41 2.47 14.33
N ALA A 109 -9.36 2.16 13.44
CA ALA A 109 -9.51 0.81 12.88
C ALA A 109 -8.28 0.37 12.07
N VAL A 110 -7.74 1.24 11.21
CA VAL A 110 -6.53 0.97 10.43
C VAL A 110 -5.32 0.70 11.34
N LEU A 111 -5.13 1.53 12.38
CA LEU A 111 -4.02 1.38 13.32
C LEU A 111 -4.16 0.13 14.19
N VAL A 112 -5.37 -0.16 14.72
CA VAL A 112 -5.62 -1.39 15.48
C VAL A 112 -5.35 -2.62 14.61
N PHE A 113 -5.84 -2.64 13.37
CA PHE A 113 -5.58 -3.76 12.46
C PHE A 113 -4.08 -3.93 12.17
N SER A 114 -3.36 -2.83 11.92
CA SER A 114 -1.89 -2.84 11.73
C SER A 114 -1.16 -3.44 12.93
N LEU A 115 -1.49 -2.98 14.14
CA LEU A 115 -0.88 -3.42 15.39
C LEU A 115 -1.16 -4.89 15.66
N MET A 116 -2.40 -5.33 15.46
CA MET A 116 -2.81 -6.71 15.69
C MET A 116 -2.11 -7.70 14.76
N ARG A 117 -1.80 -7.31 13.52
CA ARG A 117 -1.01 -8.11 12.60
C ARG A 117 0.51 -8.02 12.84
N GLY A 118 0.94 -7.03 13.61
CA GLY A 118 2.36 -6.69 13.71
C GLY A 118 2.98 -6.34 12.35
N THR A 119 2.26 -5.64 11.46
CA THR A 119 2.74 -5.29 10.10
C THR A 119 2.71 -3.79 9.83
N ASP A 120 3.65 -3.32 9.01
CA ASP A 120 3.84 -1.89 8.69
C ASP A 120 3.08 -1.41 7.44
N ARG A 121 2.36 -2.33 6.79
CA ARG A 121 1.69 -2.06 5.51
C ARG A 121 0.67 -0.94 5.62
N GLU A 122 -0.30 -1.06 6.52
CA GLU A 122 -1.40 -0.11 6.68
C GLU A 122 -0.88 1.29 7.03
N THR A 123 0.12 1.37 7.89
CA THR A 123 0.76 2.64 8.28
C THR A 123 1.48 3.28 7.10
N GLY A 124 2.16 2.48 6.27
CA GLY A 124 2.79 2.96 5.03
C GLY A 124 1.76 3.45 4.01
N ASP A 125 0.71 2.66 3.74
CA ASP A 125 -0.36 2.99 2.81
C ASP A 125 -1.10 4.28 3.26
N LEU A 126 -1.33 4.44 4.57
CA LEU A 126 -1.92 5.64 5.17
C LEU A 126 -1.00 6.86 4.99
N LEU A 127 0.30 6.73 5.27
CA LEU A 127 1.28 7.80 5.09
C LEU A 127 1.31 8.29 3.64
N VAL A 128 1.40 7.37 2.68
CA VAL A 128 1.39 7.70 1.26
C VAL A 128 0.08 8.39 0.86
N SER A 129 -1.06 7.88 1.33
CA SER A 129 -2.38 8.47 1.04
C SER A 129 -2.50 9.90 1.56
N VAL A 130 -2.02 10.17 2.79
CA VAL A 130 -2.02 11.51 3.38
C VAL A 130 -1.11 12.46 2.58
N LEU A 131 0.13 12.05 2.30
CA LEU A 131 1.10 12.88 1.58
C LEU A 131 0.64 13.18 0.15
N ALA A 132 0.13 12.17 -0.58
CA ALA A 132 -0.37 12.35 -1.94
C ALA A 132 -1.61 13.25 -1.99
N ALA A 133 -2.56 13.09 -1.05
CA ALA A 133 -3.73 13.98 -0.95
C ALA A 133 -3.34 15.42 -0.58
N ALA A 134 -2.39 15.60 0.34
CA ALA A 134 -1.85 16.92 0.68
C ALA A 134 -1.13 17.57 -0.52
N MET A 135 -0.39 16.79 -1.29
CA MET A 135 0.29 17.24 -2.50
C MET A 135 -0.70 17.70 -3.58
N ILE A 136 -1.84 17.00 -3.73
CA ILE A 136 -2.95 17.43 -4.58
C ILE A 136 -3.50 18.79 -4.10
N LEU A 137 -3.79 18.95 -2.80
CA LEU A 137 -4.30 20.23 -2.26
C LEU A 137 -3.35 21.40 -2.49
N ALA A 138 -2.06 21.19 -2.21
CA ALA A 138 -1.03 22.20 -2.42
C ALA A 138 -0.97 22.63 -3.89
N SER A 139 -1.02 21.65 -4.80
CA SER A 139 -0.98 21.88 -6.25
C SER A 139 -2.25 22.52 -6.78
N GLN A 140 -3.42 22.14 -6.26
CA GLN A 140 -4.69 22.81 -6.58
C GLN A 140 -4.70 24.27 -6.14
N ALA A 141 -4.08 24.59 -5.00
CA ALA A 141 -3.98 25.96 -4.53
C ALA A 141 -2.98 26.76 -5.36
N PHE A 142 -1.82 26.16 -5.69
CA PHE A 142 -0.83 26.75 -6.58
C PHE A 142 -1.42 27.07 -7.96
N ALA A 143 -2.14 26.11 -8.56
CA ALA A 143 -2.80 26.29 -9.87
C ALA A 143 -3.87 27.40 -9.87
N ARG A 144 -4.50 27.71 -8.72
CA ARG A 144 -5.48 28.80 -8.61
C ARG A 144 -4.84 30.16 -8.35
N LEU A 145 -3.80 30.20 -7.51
CA LEU A 145 -3.24 31.45 -6.99
C LEU A 145 -1.95 31.88 -7.71
N GLY A 146 -1.35 31.02 -8.54
CA GLY A 146 -0.03 31.23 -9.15
C GLY A 146 1.14 31.16 -8.15
N ARG A 147 0.86 30.87 -6.87
CA ARG A 147 1.83 30.76 -5.78
C ARG A 147 1.33 29.77 -4.72
N PHE A 148 2.24 29.21 -3.94
CA PHE A 148 1.86 28.35 -2.82
C PHE A 148 1.07 29.15 -1.77
N PRO A 149 -0.03 28.61 -1.24
CA PRO A 149 -0.92 29.33 -0.31
C PRO A 149 -0.36 29.43 1.12
N LEU A 150 0.85 28.93 1.37
CA LEU A 150 1.47 28.86 2.69
C LEU A 150 2.39 30.07 2.87
N ASN A 151 2.12 30.87 3.89
CA ASN A 151 3.12 31.79 4.44
C ASN A 151 4.16 30.99 5.24
N THR A 152 5.36 31.57 5.43
CA THR A 152 6.51 30.88 6.05
C THR A 152 6.16 30.19 7.37
N GLY A 153 5.37 30.83 8.24
CA GLY A 153 4.93 30.23 9.50
C GLY A 153 4.09 28.96 9.31
N LYS A 154 3.09 28.96 8.41
CA LYS A 154 2.29 27.77 8.12
C LYS A 154 3.10 26.68 7.43
N ALA A 155 4.06 27.06 6.59
CA ALA A 155 4.98 26.11 5.97
C ALA A 155 5.85 25.41 7.03
N LEU A 156 6.38 26.14 8.00
CA LEU A 156 7.13 25.57 9.12
C LEU A 156 6.28 24.65 10.00
N VAL A 157 5.03 25.04 10.31
CA VAL A 157 4.11 24.18 11.08
C VAL A 157 3.77 22.91 10.29
N ALA A 158 3.49 23.03 8.99
CA ALA A 158 3.22 21.87 8.13
C ALA A 158 4.44 20.94 8.03
N LEU A 159 5.63 21.51 7.86
CA LEU A 159 6.89 20.76 7.84
C LEU A 159 7.12 20.04 9.17
N ALA A 160 6.96 20.72 10.30
CA ALA A 160 7.11 20.11 11.62
C ALA A 160 6.12 18.95 11.82
N PHE A 161 4.86 19.13 11.42
CA PHE A 161 3.84 18.10 11.49
C PHE A 161 4.17 16.88 10.61
N VAL A 162 4.58 17.11 9.36
CA VAL A 162 5.02 16.03 8.45
C VAL A 162 6.24 15.32 9.02
N SER A 163 7.22 16.05 9.53
CA SER A 163 8.42 15.48 10.16
C SER A 163 8.06 14.61 11.37
N VAL A 164 7.12 15.04 12.22
CA VAL A 164 6.62 14.23 13.34
C VAL A 164 5.98 12.94 12.85
N ILE A 165 5.08 13.01 11.85
CA ILE A 165 4.43 11.82 11.29
C ILE A 165 5.45 10.84 10.70
N VAL A 166 6.38 11.34 9.87
CA VAL A 166 7.41 10.52 9.23
C VAL A 166 8.32 9.89 10.28
N PHE A 167 8.76 10.68 11.27
CA PHE A 167 9.60 10.20 12.36
C PHE A 167 8.91 9.15 13.22
N SER A 168 7.64 9.36 13.58
CA SER A 168 6.86 8.37 14.33
C SER A 168 6.65 7.08 13.55
N THR A 169 6.36 7.18 12.25
CA THR A 169 6.19 6.01 11.37
C THR A 169 7.50 5.23 11.25
N LEU A 170 8.62 5.93 11.04
CA LEU A 170 9.94 5.31 10.94
C LEU A 170 10.36 4.67 12.28
N SER A 171 10.09 5.33 13.41
CA SER A 171 10.41 4.79 14.73
C SER A 171 9.66 3.49 15.01
N LEU A 172 8.36 3.47 14.71
CA LEU A 172 7.53 2.25 14.82
C LEU A 172 8.01 1.14 13.88
N PHE A 173 8.35 1.50 12.63
CA PHE A 173 8.89 0.56 11.67
C PHE A 173 10.18 -0.10 12.19
N ILE A 174 11.12 0.69 12.70
CA ILE A 174 12.40 0.17 13.22
C ILE A 174 12.19 -0.71 14.44
N GLU A 175 11.38 -0.28 15.41
CA GLU A 175 11.08 -1.06 16.62
C GLU A 175 10.46 -2.43 16.27
N ARG A 176 9.49 -2.44 15.34
CA ARG A 176 8.86 -3.67 14.88
C ARG A 176 9.81 -4.58 14.12
N LYS A 177 10.77 -4.02 13.38
CA LYS A 177 11.76 -4.79 12.63
C LYS A 177 12.81 -5.39 13.54
N GLU A 178 13.27 -4.63 14.52
CA GLU A 178 14.19 -5.10 15.55
C GLU A 178 13.57 -6.26 16.34
N ALA A 179 12.30 -6.15 16.73
CA ALA A 179 11.56 -7.21 17.42
C ALA A 179 11.40 -8.51 16.60
N ARG A 180 11.44 -8.45 15.27
CA ARG A 180 11.28 -9.63 14.38
C ARG A 180 12.59 -10.27 13.97
N MET A 181 13.69 -9.51 13.94
CA MET A 181 14.97 -9.98 13.41
C MET A 181 16.05 -10.15 14.47
N GLY A 182 15.68 -10.12 15.75
CA GLY A 182 16.56 -10.55 16.85
C GLY A 182 17.68 -9.58 17.25
N GLY A 183 17.78 -8.39 16.66
CA GLY A 183 18.67 -7.33 17.14
C GLY A 183 20.10 -7.32 16.56
N ASN A 184 21.07 -6.82 17.35
CA ASN A 184 22.12 -5.88 16.91
C ASN A 184 23.42 -6.45 16.30
N ASP A 185 23.68 -7.75 16.35
CA ASP A 185 25.04 -8.24 16.07
C ASP A 185 25.26 -8.57 14.59
N VAL A 186 24.24 -9.07 13.90
CA VAL A 186 24.29 -9.40 12.47
C VAL A 186 22.96 -9.06 11.82
N PHE A 187 22.99 -8.30 10.72
CA PHE A 187 21.82 -8.10 9.88
C PHE A 187 21.97 -8.96 8.62
N CYS A 188 21.11 -9.95 8.44
CA CYS A 188 21.09 -10.81 7.26
C CYS A 188 19.71 -10.81 6.59
N VAL A 189 19.72 -10.82 5.27
CA VAL A 189 18.53 -10.96 4.40
C VAL A 189 18.60 -12.31 3.70
N ALA A 190 17.42 -12.91 3.45
CA ALA A 190 17.26 -14.18 2.75
C ALA A 190 18.18 -15.29 3.30
N GLU A 191 17.97 -15.68 4.56
CA GLU A 191 18.70 -16.80 5.21
C GLU A 191 20.24 -16.67 5.16
N GLY A 192 20.76 -15.45 5.04
CA GLY A 192 22.20 -15.20 5.06
C GLY A 192 22.85 -14.94 3.70
N VAL A 193 22.07 -14.86 2.62
CA VAL A 193 22.59 -14.53 1.28
C VAL A 193 23.25 -13.15 1.25
N VAL A 194 22.67 -12.16 1.95
CA VAL A 194 23.23 -10.82 2.08
C VAL A 194 23.30 -10.44 3.55
N CYS A 195 24.51 -10.33 4.09
CA CYS A 195 24.74 -9.98 5.49
C CYS A 195 25.60 -8.73 5.64
N SER A 196 25.23 -7.87 6.58
CA SER A 196 26.07 -6.80 7.11
C SER A 196 26.63 -7.23 8.47
N GLN A 197 27.95 -7.16 8.61
CA GLN A 197 28.63 -7.38 9.88
C GLN A 197 28.84 -6.04 10.57
N ARG A 198 28.32 -5.90 11.78
CA ARG A 198 28.54 -4.72 12.62
C ARG A 198 29.72 -5.01 13.56
N PRO A 199 30.63 -4.05 13.81
CA PRO A 199 31.65 -4.22 14.84
C PRO A 199 30.99 -4.47 16.20
N LEU A 200 31.51 -5.41 16.99
CA LEU A 200 30.99 -5.79 18.32
C LEU A 200 30.99 -4.65 19.37
N MET A 201 31.55 -3.48 19.04
CA MET A 201 31.69 -2.33 19.95
C MET A 201 31.07 -1.05 19.38
N VAL A 202 29.81 -1.13 18.95
CA VAL A 202 29.05 0.08 18.58
C VAL A 202 28.21 0.51 19.79
N GLU A 203 28.42 1.75 20.24
CA GLU A 203 27.56 2.42 21.23
C GLU A 203 26.07 2.18 20.91
N PRO A 204 25.18 1.91 21.89
CA PRO A 204 23.79 1.51 21.64
C PRO A 204 23.03 2.43 20.66
N GLY A 205 23.28 3.74 20.73
CA GLY A 205 22.68 4.71 19.80
C GLY A 205 23.18 4.59 18.36
N ALA A 206 24.48 4.32 18.17
CA ALA A 206 25.06 4.07 16.86
C ALA A 206 24.63 2.70 16.30
N GLY A 207 24.35 1.73 17.16
CA GLY A 207 23.81 0.42 16.78
C GLY A 207 22.43 0.54 16.15
N ARG A 208 21.51 1.29 16.79
CA ARG A 208 20.16 1.54 16.27
C ARG A 208 20.17 2.33 14.96
N LEU A 209 21.07 3.31 14.82
CA LEU A 209 21.20 4.06 13.57
C LEU A 209 21.75 3.19 12.44
N SER A 210 22.73 2.33 12.73
CA SER A 210 23.29 1.37 11.76
C SER A 210 22.23 0.38 11.31
N PHE A 211 21.48 -0.22 12.25
CA PHE A 211 20.34 -1.08 11.95
C PHE A 211 19.29 -0.36 11.10
N THR A 212 19.00 0.91 11.40
CA THR A 212 18.05 1.72 10.62
C THR A 212 18.53 1.89 9.18
N ALA A 213 19.81 2.23 8.98
CA ALA A 213 20.39 2.39 7.66
C ALA A 213 20.42 1.07 6.87
N GLU A 214 20.82 -0.03 7.52
CA GLU A 214 20.80 -1.38 6.95
C GLU A 214 19.38 -1.79 6.54
N MET A 215 18.41 -1.59 7.43
CA MET A 215 17.00 -1.91 7.17
C MET A 215 16.45 -1.15 5.98
N LEU A 216 16.64 0.17 5.96
CA LEU A 216 16.12 1.01 4.89
C LEU A 216 16.79 0.65 3.56
N THR A 217 18.09 0.41 3.58
CA THR A 217 18.84 -0.02 2.38
C THR A 217 18.32 -1.36 1.88
N ALA A 218 18.17 -2.36 2.76
CA ALA A 218 17.62 -3.66 2.41
C ALA A 218 16.18 -3.55 1.87
N TYR A 219 15.33 -2.75 2.51
CA TYR A 219 13.95 -2.53 2.05
C TYR A 219 13.88 -1.90 0.65
N MET A 220 14.78 -0.98 0.34
CA MET A 220 14.83 -0.32 -0.97
C MET A 220 15.53 -1.16 -2.05
N ALA A 221 16.45 -2.04 -1.66
CA ALA A 221 17.31 -2.77 -2.59
C ALA A 221 16.93 -4.24 -2.81
N GLN A 222 16.33 -4.92 -1.83
CA GLN A 222 16.13 -6.38 -1.85
C GLN A 222 15.34 -6.86 -3.09
N GLY A 223 14.34 -6.09 -3.54
CA GLY A 223 13.54 -6.45 -4.70
C GLY A 223 14.36 -6.44 -6.00
N TYR A 224 15.41 -5.62 -6.08
CA TYR A 224 16.31 -5.59 -7.24
C TYR A 224 17.23 -6.80 -7.30
N TYR A 225 17.56 -7.41 -6.15
CA TYR A 225 18.26 -8.68 -6.15
C TYR A 225 17.37 -9.79 -6.74
N GLY A 226 16.11 -9.87 -6.32
CA GLY A 226 15.12 -10.76 -6.95
C GLY A 226 14.94 -10.49 -8.46
N LEU A 227 14.95 -9.22 -8.88
CA LEU A 227 14.97 -8.85 -10.30
C LEU A 227 16.22 -9.37 -11.03
N SER A 228 17.40 -9.28 -10.41
CA SER A 228 18.65 -9.77 -11.02
C SER A 228 18.62 -11.28 -11.26
N LEU A 229 18.01 -12.04 -10.36
CA LEU A 229 17.79 -13.48 -10.54
C LEU A 229 16.79 -13.74 -11.67
N ALA A 230 15.67 -13.00 -11.68
CA ALA A 230 14.63 -13.16 -12.70
C ALA A 230 15.13 -12.82 -14.11
N LEU A 231 16.01 -11.83 -14.27
CA LEU A 231 16.59 -11.46 -15.58
C LEU A 231 17.43 -12.58 -16.21
N ASN A 232 17.93 -13.52 -15.41
CA ASN A 232 18.67 -14.69 -15.89
C ASN A 232 17.77 -15.90 -16.17
N ALA A 233 16.47 -15.81 -15.87
CA ALA A 233 15.54 -16.89 -16.06
C ALA A 233 14.80 -16.78 -17.41
N ASP A 234 14.55 -17.92 -18.05
CA ASP A 234 13.79 -17.98 -19.29
C ASP A 234 12.35 -17.49 -19.09
N PHE A 235 11.76 -16.86 -20.11
CA PHE A 235 10.37 -16.41 -20.04
C PHE A 235 9.39 -17.56 -20.24
N THR A 236 8.44 -17.71 -19.30
CA THR A 236 7.22 -18.50 -19.46
C THR A 236 6.06 -17.58 -19.10
N SER A 237 5.01 -17.57 -19.94
CA SER A 237 3.88 -16.68 -19.72
C SER A 237 2.92 -17.29 -18.72
N THR A 238 2.50 -16.49 -17.75
CA THR A 238 1.40 -16.79 -16.83
C THR A 238 0.03 -16.39 -17.39
N MET A 239 -0.07 -16.22 -18.71
CA MET A 239 -1.31 -15.91 -19.45
C MET A 239 -2.03 -14.64 -18.99
N GLY A 240 -1.31 -13.65 -18.46
CA GLY A 240 -1.89 -12.38 -18.00
C GLY A 240 -2.34 -12.38 -16.53
N ALA A 241 -2.06 -13.46 -15.78
CA ALA A 241 -2.41 -13.59 -14.36
C ALA A 241 -1.25 -13.28 -13.40
N GLY A 242 -0.01 -13.32 -13.88
CA GLY A 242 1.22 -13.29 -13.10
C GLY A 242 1.44 -12.02 -12.32
N HIS A 243 0.95 -10.87 -12.80
CA HIS A 243 1.08 -9.60 -12.09
C HIS A 243 0.34 -9.54 -10.75
N SER A 244 -0.52 -10.52 -10.41
CA SER A 244 -1.27 -10.56 -9.16
C SER A 244 -1.27 -11.96 -8.54
N ALA A 245 -0.68 -12.08 -7.35
CA ALA A 245 -0.75 -13.30 -6.53
C ALA A 245 -2.20 -13.75 -6.26
N PHE A 246 -3.13 -12.80 -6.15
CA PHE A 246 -4.55 -13.11 -6.00
C PHE A 246 -5.15 -13.73 -7.26
N ILE A 247 -4.88 -13.15 -8.46
CA ILE A 247 -5.41 -13.72 -9.71
C ILE A 247 -4.84 -15.12 -9.91
N MET A 248 -3.52 -15.29 -9.79
CA MET A 248 -2.87 -16.61 -9.93
C MET A 248 -3.53 -17.63 -8.99
N SER A 249 -3.58 -17.35 -7.69
CA SER A 249 -4.17 -18.29 -6.73
C SER A 249 -5.67 -18.57 -6.95
N THR A 250 -6.40 -17.65 -7.58
CA THR A 250 -7.81 -17.86 -7.92
C THR A 250 -7.95 -18.73 -9.17
N ILE A 251 -7.15 -18.48 -10.21
CA ILE A 251 -7.15 -19.27 -11.44
C ILE A 251 -6.69 -20.69 -11.16
N SER A 252 -5.61 -20.89 -10.39
CA SER A 252 -5.12 -22.22 -10.03
C SER A 252 -6.18 -23.05 -9.29
N LYS A 253 -7.01 -22.41 -8.45
CA LYS A 253 -8.12 -23.09 -7.77
C LYS A 253 -9.26 -23.50 -8.69
N VAL A 254 -9.51 -22.74 -9.76
CA VAL A 254 -10.65 -22.97 -10.67
C VAL A 254 -10.26 -23.97 -11.76
N PHE A 255 -9.07 -23.85 -12.33
CA PHE A 255 -8.64 -24.63 -13.48
C PHE A 255 -7.71 -25.80 -13.11
N GLY A 256 -7.14 -25.81 -11.90
CA GLY A 256 -6.20 -26.85 -11.47
C GLY A 256 -4.78 -26.67 -12.01
N ASP A 257 -4.57 -25.72 -12.92
CA ASP A 257 -3.26 -25.38 -13.46
C ASP A 257 -2.50 -24.47 -12.49
N ASP A 258 -1.31 -24.88 -12.07
CA ASP A 258 -0.50 -24.05 -11.17
C ASP A 258 0.31 -23.00 -11.93
N LEU A 259 -0.37 -21.95 -12.40
CA LEU A 259 0.24 -20.80 -13.09
C LEU A 259 1.38 -20.15 -12.30
N TYR A 260 1.43 -20.36 -10.98
CA TYR A 260 2.54 -19.91 -10.17
C TYR A 260 3.86 -20.51 -10.62
N MET A 261 3.88 -21.78 -11.04
CA MET A 261 5.10 -22.47 -11.51
C MET A 261 5.70 -21.81 -12.76
N ASP A 262 4.86 -21.16 -13.57
CA ASP A 262 5.26 -20.42 -14.77
C ASP A 262 5.71 -18.98 -14.45
N SER A 263 5.52 -18.50 -13.22
CA SER A 263 5.84 -17.12 -12.85
C SER A 263 7.34 -16.91 -12.60
N TYR A 264 7.83 -15.68 -12.78
CA TYR A 264 9.18 -15.35 -12.33
C TYR A 264 9.33 -15.41 -10.81
N GLN A 265 8.25 -15.24 -10.04
CA GLN A 265 8.27 -15.35 -8.59
C GLN A 265 8.72 -16.76 -8.17
N HIS A 266 8.13 -17.80 -8.77
CA HIS A 266 8.53 -19.18 -8.51
C HIS A 266 9.98 -19.46 -8.92
N LYS A 267 10.43 -18.95 -10.07
CA LYS A 267 11.81 -19.15 -10.54
C LYS A 267 12.84 -18.49 -9.63
N VAL A 268 12.50 -17.33 -9.08
CA VAL A 268 13.33 -16.62 -8.10
C VAL A 268 13.36 -17.37 -6.77
N ASP A 269 12.23 -17.93 -6.31
CA ASP A 269 12.15 -18.81 -5.14
C ASP A 269 13.05 -20.06 -5.32
N MET A 270 12.97 -20.72 -6.49
CA MET A 270 13.84 -21.85 -6.86
C MET A 270 15.33 -21.50 -6.93
N ALA A 271 15.66 -20.23 -7.14
CA ALA A 271 17.04 -19.72 -7.12
C ALA A 271 17.53 -19.38 -5.69
N GLY A 272 16.77 -19.72 -4.65
CA GLY A 272 17.12 -19.49 -3.25
C GLY A 272 16.67 -18.13 -2.69
N TRP A 273 15.81 -17.40 -3.40
CA TRP A 273 15.28 -16.12 -2.95
C TRP A 273 13.78 -16.21 -2.69
N SER A 274 13.42 -16.58 -1.47
CA SER A 274 12.04 -16.98 -1.21
C SER A 274 11.03 -15.85 -1.38
N ASP A 275 10.00 -16.08 -2.18
CA ASP A 275 8.96 -15.09 -2.48
C ASP A 275 7.93 -14.90 -1.35
N LYS A 276 7.98 -15.77 -0.33
CA LYS A 276 7.18 -15.66 0.91
C LYS A 276 7.79 -14.69 1.92
N SER A 277 9.13 -14.65 1.99
CA SER A 277 9.86 -13.87 2.98
C SER A 277 10.51 -12.62 2.39
N GLN A 278 10.85 -12.64 1.10
CA GLN A 278 11.49 -11.56 0.38
C GLN A 278 10.56 -10.96 -0.67
N TRP A 279 10.84 -9.72 -1.03
CA TRP A 279 10.07 -9.05 -2.06
C TRP A 279 10.73 -9.16 -3.44
N SER A 280 9.88 -9.09 -4.47
CA SER A 280 10.27 -9.00 -5.88
C SER A 280 9.69 -7.73 -6.46
N THR A 281 10.51 -6.95 -7.18
CA THR A 281 10.06 -5.67 -7.78
C THR A 281 8.79 -5.85 -8.62
N MET A 282 8.01 -4.79 -8.75
CA MET A 282 6.87 -4.75 -9.66
C MET A 282 7.23 -5.14 -11.11
N PHE A 283 8.47 -4.90 -11.54
CA PHE A 283 8.96 -5.31 -12.85
C PHE A 283 8.93 -6.83 -13.01
N THR A 284 9.37 -7.58 -12.00
CA THR A 284 9.34 -9.04 -11.99
C THR A 284 7.90 -9.57 -12.07
N TRP A 285 6.95 -8.92 -11.38
CA TRP A 285 5.52 -9.29 -11.44
C TRP A 285 4.91 -9.07 -12.82
N ILE A 286 5.17 -7.92 -13.46
CA ILE A 286 4.68 -7.64 -14.81
C ILE A 286 5.36 -8.56 -15.83
N ALA A 287 6.66 -8.81 -15.67
CA ALA A 287 7.41 -9.68 -16.57
C ALA A 287 6.84 -11.10 -16.62
N SER A 288 6.23 -11.59 -15.54
CA SER A 288 5.57 -12.91 -15.52
C SER A 288 4.44 -13.02 -16.55
N ASP A 289 3.85 -11.90 -16.97
CA ASP A 289 2.80 -11.86 -17.99
C ASP A 289 3.35 -11.66 -19.39
N VAL A 290 4.25 -10.69 -19.56
CA VAL A 290 4.62 -10.13 -20.88
C VAL A 290 6.12 -10.24 -21.23
N GLY A 291 6.94 -10.75 -20.31
CA GLY A 291 8.40 -10.80 -20.44
C GLY A 291 9.07 -9.44 -20.21
N PHE A 292 10.36 -9.46 -19.86
CA PHE A 292 11.13 -8.24 -19.57
C PHE A 292 11.15 -7.19 -20.69
N PRO A 293 11.29 -7.55 -21.99
CA PRO A 293 11.30 -6.55 -23.07
C PRO A 293 10.04 -5.68 -23.14
N ALA A 294 8.89 -6.18 -22.68
CA ALA A 294 7.63 -5.44 -22.68
C ALA A 294 7.39 -4.61 -21.40
N VAL A 295 8.15 -4.84 -20.33
CA VAL A 295 8.00 -4.12 -19.05
C VAL A 295 8.14 -2.59 -19.22
N PRO A 296 9.14 -2.05 -19.95
CA PRO A 296 9.26 -0.60 -20.13
C PRO A 296 8.01 0.04 -20.76
N LEU A 297 7.34 -0.66 -21.68
CA LEU A 297 6.09 -0.19 -22.28
C LEU A 297 4.97 -0.11 -21.24
N PHE A 298 4.86 -1.12 -20.37
CA PHE A 298 3.87 -1.10 -19.28
C PHE A 298 4.12 0.04 -18.29
N ILE A 299 5.39 0.27 -17.92
CA ILE A 299 5.77 1.38 -17.04
C ILE A 299 5.48 2.73 -17.69
N PHE A 300 5.70 2.87 -19.01
CA PHE A 300 5.32 4.07 -19.75
C PHE A 300 3.80 4.32 -19.69
N VAL A 301 2.98 3.28 -19.88
CA VAL A 301 1.51 3.39 -19.76
C VAL A 301 1.09 3.79 -18.35
N LEU A 302 1.69 3.21 -17.31
CA LEU A 302 1.42 3.61 -15.93
C LEU A 302 1.82 5.07 -15.64
N GLY A 303 2.97 5.50 -16.14
CA GLY A 303 3.41 6.90 -16.03
C GLY A 303 2.44 7.87 -16.71
N PHE A 304 1.94 7.50 -17.90
CA PHE A 304 0.93 8.28 -18.60
C PHE A 304 -0.40 8.35 -17.83
N LEU A 305 -0.86 7.22 -17.27
CA LEU A 305 -2.06 7.18 -16.42
C LEU A 305 -1.88 8.03 -15.15
N TRP A 306 -0.72 7.94 -14.51
CA TRP A 306 -0.39 8.71 -13.30
C TRP A 306 -0.40 10.21 -13.56
N ALA A 307 0.26 10.67 -14.63
CA ALA A 307 0.27 12.07 -15.04
C ALA A 307 -1.13 12.57 -15.43
N SER A 308 -1.92 11.72 -16.11
CA SER A 308 -3.29 12.05 -16.49
C SER A 308 -4.22 12.17 -15.27
N ALA A 309 -4.10 11.26 -14.31
CA ALA A 309 -4.86 11.28 -13.06
C ALA A 309 -4.48 12.49 -12.21
N TRP A 310 -3.18 12.81 -12.11
CA TRP A 310 -2.68 14.03 -11.48
C TRP A 310 -3.30 15.29 -12.07
N LYS A 311 -3.23 15.44 -13.40
CA LYS A 311 -3.83 16.57 -14.12
C LYS A 311 -5.32 16.70 -13.80
N SER A 312 -6.03 15.58 -13.78
CA SER A 312 -7.46 15.51 -13.45
C SER A 312 -7.74 15.95 -12.01
N ALA A 313 -6.95 15.47 -11.06
CA ALA A 313 -7.07 15.82 -9.65
C ALA A 313 -6.76 17.30 -9.39
N VAL A 314 -5.74 17.86 -10.05
CA VAL A 314 -5.25 19.22 -9.78
C VAL A 314 -6.03 20.28 -10.55
N LEU A 315 -6.20 20.10 -11.87
CA LEU A 315 -6.80 21.13 -12.72
C LEU A 315 -8.33 21.03 -12.76
N TRP A 316 -8.87 19.82 -12.74
CA TRP A 316 -10.32 19.59 -12.84
C TRP A 316 -10.97 19.29 -11.49
N ARG A 317 -10.16 19.06 -10.45
CA ARG A 317 -10.61 18.71 -9.09
C ARG A 317 -11.50 17.47 -9.08
N SER A 318 -11.25 16.54 -9.99
CA SER A 318 -11.93 15.24 -10.02
C SER A 318 -11.44 14.39 -8.85
N GLU A 319 -12.35 14.01 -7.95
CA GLU A 319 -12.01 13.22 -6.77
C GLU A 319 -11.70 11.76 -7.14
N SER A 320 -12.35 11.21 -8.18
CA SER A 320 -12.00 9.89 -8.72
C SER A 320 -10.59 9.90 -9.31
N GLY A 321 -10.23 10.95 -10.07
CA GLY A 321 -8.87 11.15 -10.57
C GLY A 321 -7.85 11.31 -9.45
N ALA A 322 -8.22 11.95 -8.34
CA ALA A 322 -7.38 12.03 -7.14
C ALA A 322 -7.13 10.66 -6.53
N LEU A 323 -8.14 9.79 -6.42
CA LEU A 323 -7.97 8.43 -5.90
C LEU A 323 -7.10 7.57 -6.81
N VAL A 324 -7.33 7.60 -8.13
CA VAL A 324 -6.47 6.90 -9.11
C VAL A 324 -5.02 7.39 -9.00
N PHE A 325 -4.81 8.70 -8.87
CA PHE A 325 -3.48 9.27 -8.66
C PHE A 325 -2.81 8.75 -7.39
N ILE A 326 -3.55 8.67 -6.27
CA ILE A 326 -3.03 8.16 -4.99
C ILE A 326 -2.65 6.68 -5.10
N PHE A 327 -3.50 5.84 -5.71
CA PHE A 327 -3.18 4.42 -5.95
C PHE A 327 -1.94 4.23 -6.83
N LEU A 328 -1.80 5.01 -7.89
CA LEU A 328 -0.63 4.95 -8.76
C LEU A 328 0.62 5.49 -8.07
N THR A 329 0.49 6.50 -7.21
CA THR A 329 1.60 7.00 -6.38
C THR A 329 2.07 5.92 -5.40
N LEU A 330 1.14 5.21 -4.76
CA LEU A 330 1.45 4.04 -3.93
C LEU A 330 2.21 2.99 -4.74
N SER A 331 1.71 2.66 -5.92
CA SER A 331 2.36 1.68 -6.81
C SER A 331 3.78 2.07 -7.18
N ILE A 332 4.01 3.35 -7.52
CA ILE A 332 5.33 3.86 -7.89
C ILE A 332 6.30 3.82 -6.71
N LEU A 333 5.87 4.22 -5.52
CA LEU A 333 6.71 4.21 -4.32
C LEU A 333 7.08 2.78 -3.89
N TYR A 334 6.17 1.83 -4.04
CA TYR A 334 6.41 0.43 -3.71
C TYR A 334 7.04 -0.35 -4.86
N MET A 335 7.15 0.21 -6.07
CA MET A 335 7.70 -0.48 -7.26
C MET A 335 9.04 -1.20 -7.02
N PRO A 336 10.01 -0.64 -6.27
CA PRO A 336 11.27 -1.34 -5.95
C PRO A 336 11.09 -2.54 -5.03
N ALA A 337 10.05 -2.53 -4.19
CA ALA A 337 9.76 -3.60 -3.25
C ALA A 337 8.85 -4.64 -3.90
N ASN A 338 7.65 -4.24 -4.34
CA ASN A 338 6.60 -5.16 -4.76
C ASN A 338 5.56 -4.50 -5.68
N ASN A 339 4.70 -5.30 -6.33
CA ASN A 339 3.48 -4.82 -6.98
C ASN A 339 2.34 -4.61 -5.93
N GLN A 340 2.51 -3.62 -5.07
CA GLN A 340 1.63 -3.37 -3.92
C GLN A 340 0.16 -3.20 -4.30
N LEU A 341 -0.13 -2.65 -5.48
CA LEU A 341 -1.49 -2.37 -5.95
C LEU A 341 -2.30 -3.65 -6.16
N THR A 342 -1.68 -4.68 -6.72
CA THR A 342 -2.33 -5.93 -7.12
C THR A 342 -2.00 -7.09 -6.18
N GLN A 343 -1.25 -6.82 -5.10
CA GLN A 343 -0.86 -7.82 -4.11
C GLN A 343 -2.06 -8.39 -3.35
N THR A 344 -3.07 -7.57 -3.06
CA THR A 344 -4.30 -8.03 -2.40
C THR A 344 -5.55 -7.67 -3.18
N LEU A 345 -6.58 -8.49 -2.99
CA LEU A 345 -7.86 -8.34 -3.66
C LEU A 345 -8.51 -6.99 -3.38
N ASP A 346 -8.37 -6.47 -2.15
CA ASP A 346 -8.96 -5.20 -1.74
C ASP A 346 -8.34 -3.99 -2.43
N SER A 347 -7.01 -3.87 -2.45
CA SER A 347 -6.33 -2.78 -3.17
C SER A 347 -6.59 -2.85 -4.67
N TYR A 348 -6.58 -4.06 -5.24
CA TYR A 348 -6.76 -4.24 -6.67
C TYR A 348 -8.19 -3.88 -7.12
N PHE A 349 -9.20 -4.39 -6.42
CA PHE A 349 -10.59 -4.09 -6.72
C PHE A 349 -10.92 -2.60 -6.53
N ALA A 350 -10.40 -1.97 -5.46
CA ALA A 350 -10.56 -0.54 -5.24
C ALA A 350 -9.94 0.28 -6.38
N PHE A 351 -8.74 -0.08 -6.83
CA PHE A 351 -8.09 0.59 -7.95
C PHE A 351 -8.91 0.47 -9.24
N LEU A 352 -9.35 -0.73 -9.61
CA LEU A 352 -10.16 -0.95 -10.81
C LEU A 352 -11.48 -0.17 -10.75
N PHE A 353 -12.16 -0.18 -9.60
CA PHE A 353 -13.39 0.59 -9.40
C PHE A 353 -13.16 2.09 -9.66
N TRP A 354 -12.13 2.68 -9.04
CA TRP A 354 -11.88 4.12 -9.18
C TRP A 354 -11.32 4.48 -10.56
N LEU A 355 -10.55 3.59 -11.19
CA LEU A 355 -10.10 3.74 -12.57
C LEU A 355 -11.29 3.79 -13.54
N LEU A 356 -12.26 2.89 -13.39
CA LEU A 356 -13.50 2.87 -14.17
C LEU A 356 -14.35 4.11 -13.90
N ALA A 357 -14.57 4.45 -12.63
CA ALA A 357 -15.32 5.64 -12.24
C ALA A 357 -14.72 6.92 -12.84
N TRP A 358 -13.39 7.04 -12.82
CA TRP A 358 -12.66 8.15 -13.43
C TRP A 358 -12.79 8.16 -14.96
N GLY A 359 -12.65 7.00 -15.61
CA GLY A 359 -12.85 6.87 -17.05
C GLY A 359 -14.26 7.29 -17.50
N LEU A 360 -15.30 6.86 -16.78
CA LEU A 360 -16.69 7.24 -17.04
C LEU A 360 -16.93 8.74 -16.83
N GLN A 361 -16.39 9.32 -15.76
CA GLN A 361 -16.50 10.76 -15.50
C GLN A 361 -15.87 11.60 -16.62
N ARG A 362 -14.74 11.15 -17.19
CA ARG A 362 -14.08 11.84 -18.32
C ARG A 362 -14.89 11.77 -19.61
N ARG A 363 -15.55 10.64 -19.91
CA ARG A 363 -16.36 10.46 -21.13
C ARG A 363 -17.58 11.38 -21.12
N ASN A 364 -18.34 11.42 -20.03
CA ASN A 364 -19.51 12.29 -19.90
C ASN A 364 -19.15 13.77 -20.05
N ALA A 365 -17.98 14.14 -19.52
CA ALA A 365 -17.49 15.50 -19.64
C ALA A 365 -17.02 15.90 -21.05
N SER A 366 -16.79 14.92 -21.94
CA SER A 366 -16.48 15.16 -23.35
C SER A 366 -17.72 15.19 -24.24
N SER A 367 -18.82 14.53 -23.87
CA SER A 367 -20.09 14.58 -24.60
C SER A 367 -20.87 15.89 -24.40
N ASP A 368 -20.60 16.60 -23.31
CA ASP A 368 -21.20 17.90 -23.01
C ASP A 368 -20.48 19.09 -23.70
N ARG A 369 -19.54 18.81 -24.60
CA ARG A 369 -18.83 19.79 -25.44
C ARG A 369 -19.24 19.64 -26.89
#